data_AF-A0A9P9ALT9-F1
#
_entry.id   AF-A0A9P9ALT9-F1
#
_cell.length_a   1.000
_cell.length_b   1.000
_cell.length_c   1.000
_cell.angle_alpha   90.00
_cell.angle_beta   90.00
_cell.angle_gamma   90.00
#
_symmetry.space_group_name_H-M   'P 1'
#
loop_
_entity.id
_entity.type
_entity.pdbx_description
1 polymer ?
#
loop_
_entity_poly.entity_id
_entity_poly.type
_entity_poly.pdbx_seq_one_letter_code
_entity_poly.pdbx_strand_id
1 'polypeptide(L)'
;MTIDYSKWDNIDMDSEPEVSPPSVPAPQAPAPTAPQLGAPATAAPSGTPGSIQAVIVQCDVERIRFAPWSATMIKADHPVFSNYTPPVPRLIEVPPVFHRVGTQSANRADLDNQMITYLNIDHESGFATSEWRSYVGTVVVARKDKKPLLPQHLEGVWIYCDYILDLFGEGEGAPTHLYNRQAFEEWWKEYCDEQKEFRPGNGGDNDPDDWRAVRSPYEM
;
A
#
# COMPACT_ATOMS: atom_id res chain seq x y z
N MET A 1 13.00 -11.31 -7.64
CA MET A 1 12.58 -12.06 -6.43
C MET A 1 11.06 -12.20 -6.54
N THR A 2 10.51 -13.36 -6.91
CA THR A 2 9.07 -13.41 -7.27
C THR A 2 8.20 -13.27 -6.01
N ILE A 3 7.60 -12.10 -5.80
CA ILE A 3 6.69 -11.87 -4.68
C ILE A 3 5.36 -12.58 -4.96
N ASP A 4 5.08 -13.60 -4.16
CA ASP A 4 3.86 -14.37 -4.21
C ASP A 4 2.73 -13.63 -3.50
N TYR A 5 1.86 -12.99 -4.28
CA TYR A 5 0.70 -12.29 -3.73
C TYR A 5 -0.35 -13.25 -3.14
N SER A 6 -0.28 -14.56 -3.40
CA SER A 6 -1.17 -15.56 -2.80
C SER A 6 -0.94 -15.76 -1.30
N LYS A 7 0.19 -15.27 -0.76
CA LYS A 7 0.40 -15.11 0.69
C LYS A 7 -0.61 -14.13 1.31
N TRP A 8 -1.21 -13.24 0.52
CA TRP A 8 -2.14 -12.21 0.99
C TRP A 8 -3.62 -12.54 0.70
N ASP A 9 -3.91 -13.42 -0.25
CA ASP A 9 -5.26 -13.96 -0.50
C ASP A 9 -5.64 -15.12 0.45
N ASN A 10 -4.66 -15.77 1.09
CA ASN A 10 -4.88 -16.95 1.94
C ASN A 10 -4.73 -16.70 3.45
N ILE A 11 -4.72 -15.45 3.92
CA ILE A 11 -4.83 -15.16 5.37
C ILE A 11 -6.32 -15.04 5.74
N ASP A 12 -7.08 -16.09 5.43
CA ASP A 12 -8.18 -16.47 6.30
C ASP A 12 -7.55 -17.25 7.45
N MET A 13 -7.81 -16.79 8.66
CA MET A 13 -7.33 -17.38 9.90
C MET A 13 -7.88 -18.81 10.01
N ASP A 14 -7.06 -19.80 9.63
CA ASP A 14 -7.38 -21.23 9.69
C ASP A 14 -7.56 -21.66 11.15
N SER A 15 -8.81 -21.56 11.62
CA SER A 15 -9.33 -22.23 12.80
C SER A 15 -10.85 -22.23 12.68
N GLU A 16 -11.43 -23.24 12.01
CA GLU A 16 -12.69 -23.94 12.37
C GLU A 16 -12.91 -25.14 11.41
N PRO A 17 -13.58 -26.23 11.85
CA PRO A 17 -13.45 -27.56 11.24
C PRO A 17 -14.28 -27.80 9.97
N GLU A 18 -13.73 -28.66 9.10
CA GLU A 18 -14.29 -29.25 7.88
C GLU A 18 -15.80 -29.58 7.99
N VAL A 19 -16.62 -28.94 7.14
CA VAL A 19 -17.90 -29.51 6.68
C VAL A 19 -18.13 -29.14 5.20
N SER A 20 -17.90 -30.11 4.31
CA SER A 20 -18.23 -30.02 2.89
C SER A 20 -19.75 -30.11 2.63
N PRO A 21 -20.28 -29.35 1.66
CA PRO A 21 -21.41 -29.80 0.86
C PRO A 21 -21.15 -29.76 -0.67
N PRO A 22 -21.97 -30.47 -1.47
CA PRO A 22 -21.58 -31.00 -2.77
C PRO A 22 -21.84 -30.08 -3.99
N SER A 23 -21.11 -30.36 -5.06
CA SER A 23 -21.09 -29.71 -6.38
C SER A 23 -22.34 -29.98 -7.23
N VAL A 24 -22.85 -28.95 -7.94
CA VAL A 24 -23.68 -29.07 -9.16
C VAL A 24 -23.55 -27.78 -10.02
N PRO A 25 -23.87 -27.78 -11.33
CA PRO A 25 -23.04 -27.17 -12.39
C PRO A 25 -23.60 -25.85 -12.97
N ALA A 26 -22.73 -25.14 -13.68
CA ALA A 26 -23.00 -23.88 -14.37
C ALA A 26 -23.91 -24.01 -15.62
N PRO A 27 -24.65 -22.95 -15.99
CA PRO A 27 -25.12 -22.71 -17.35
C PRO A 27 -24.42 -21.50 -18.03
N GLN A 28 -24.07 -21.67 -19.30
CA GLN A 28 -23.44 -20.66 -20.18
C GLN A 28 -24.43 -19.65 -20.80
N ALA A 29 -23.96 -18.39 -20.90
CA ALA A 29 -24.05 -17.35 -21.96
C ALA A 29 -25.42 -16.91 -22.55
N PRO A 30 -25.59 -15.63 -22.97
CA PRO A 30 -24.98 -15.13 -24.20
C PRO A 30 -24.46 -13.66 -24.18
N ALA A 31 -23.58 -13.36 -25.15
CA ALA A 31 -23.01 -12.04 -25.44
C ALA A 31 -24.01 -11.03 -26.02
N PRO A 32 -23.72 -9.72 -25.93
CA PRO A 32 -23.88 -8.86 -27.11
C PRO A 32 -22.76 -7.82 -27.33
N THR A 33 -22.29 -7.81 -28.58
CA THR A 33 -22.05 -6.69 -29.52
C THR A 33 -21.46 -5.34 -29.02
N ALA A 34 -20.31 -4.99 -29.61
CA ALA A 34 -19.65 -3.70 -29.55
C ALA A 34 -20.40 -2.55 -30.25
N PRO A 35 -20.14 -1.30 -29.83
CA PRO A 35 -19.88 -0.23 -30.80
C PRO A 35 -18.59 0.56 -30.53
N GLN A 36 -18.00 1.01 -31.64
CA GLN A 36 -16.77 1.81 -31.77
C GLN A 36 -16.92 3.30 -31.42
N LEU A 37 -15.74 3.91 -31.21
CA LEU A 37 -15.32 5.30 -31.51
C LEU A 37 -15.72 6.42 -30.55
N GLY A 38 -14.70 6.96 -29.87
CA GLY A 38 -14.70 8.29 -29.28
C GLY A 38 -13.51 8.53 -28.35
N ALA A 39 -12.38 9.02 -28.89
CA ALA A 39 -11.47 9.86 -28.09
C ALA A 39 -12.14 11.24 -27.95
N PRO A 40 -12.03 11.92 -26.79
CA PRO A 40 -10.88 12.81 -26.64
C PRO A 40 -10.36 13.03 -25.21
N ALA A 41 -9.15 13.60 -25.17
CA ALA A 41 -8.63 14.52 -24.17
C ALA A 41 -8.32 13.98 -22.76
N THR A 42 -7.03 13.75 -22.55
CA THR A 42 -6.31 13.87 -21.28
C THR A 42 -6.76 15.13 -20.52
N ALA A 43 -7.64 14.96 -19.54
CA ALA A 43 -7.82 15.93 -18.48
C ALA A 43 -6.98 15.45 -17.30
N ALA A 44 -5.86 16.11 -17.04
CA ALA A 44 -5.20 16.02 -15.74
C ALA A 44 -6.23 16.39 -14.66
N PRO A 45 -6.31 15.66 -13.54
CA PRO A 45 -7.23 16.04 -12.47
C PRO A 45 -6.82 17.42 -11.97
N SER A 46 -7.65 18.42 -12.26
CA SER A 46 -7.54 19.77 -11.71
C SER A 46 -7.83 19.69 -10.21
N GLY A 47 -6.78 19.38 -9.44
CA GLY A 47 -6.81 19.42 -7.99
C GLY A 47 -7.34 20.77 -7.54
N THR A 48 -8.26 20.76 -6.58
CA THR A 48 -8.71 22.00 -5.96
C THR A 48 -7.47 22.67 -5.36
N PRO A 49 -7.26 23.99 -5.54
CA PRO A 49 -6.13 24.68 -4.93
C PRO A 49 -6.08 24.36 -3.43
N GLY A 50 -5.02 23.68 -2.98
CA GLY A 50 -4.85 23.27 -1.59
C GLY A 50 -5.23 21.82 -1.26
N SER A 51 -5.61 20.99 -2.22
CA SER A 51 -5.72 19.53 -2.03
C SER A 51 -4.41 18.82 -2.38
N ILE A 52 -3.97 17.90 -1.52
CA ILE A 52 -2.77 17.07 -1.69
C ILE A 52 -3.23 15.62 -1.88
N GLN A 53 -2.61 14.94 -2.83
CA GLN A 53 -2.83 13.52 -3.04
C GLN A 53 -2.17 12.70 -1.93
N ALA A 54 -2.97 11.83 -1.34
CA ALA A 54 -2.62 10.91 -0.27
C ALA A 54 -3.11 9.50 -0.65
N VAL A 55 -2.86 8.53 0.22
CA VAL A 55 -3.34 7.15 0.07
C VAL A 55 -4.14 6.79 1.31
N ILE A 56 -5.29 6.16 1.14
CA ILE A 56 -6.03 5.54 2.23
C ILE A 56 -5.73 4.04 2.24
N VAL A 57 -5.39 3.50 3.40
CA VAL A 57 -5.08 2.08 3.62
C VAL A 57 -6.13 1.49 4.55
N GLN A 58 -6.87 0.52 4.05
CA GLN A 58 -8.00 -0.09 4.73
C GLN A 58 -7.53 -1.16 5.71
N CYS A 59 -8.11 -1.18 6.90
CA CYS A 59 -7.98 -2.32 7.81
C CYS A 59 -8.82 -3.51 7.34
N ASP A 60 -8.56 -4.70 7.90
CA ASP A 60 -9.06 -5.98 7.40
C ASP A 60 -10.59 -6.02 7.20
N VAL A 61 -11.37 -5.47 8.13
CA VAL A 61 -12.84 -5.45 7.97
C VAL A 61 -13.32 -4.59 6.82
N GLU A 62 -12.59 -3.53 6.46
CA GLU A 62 -12.94 -2.66 5.34
C GLU A 62 -12.45 -3.23 3.99
N ARG A 63 -11.42 -4.07 3.99
CA ARG A 63 -10.89 -4.75 2.79
C ARG A 63 -11.88 -5.71 2.14
N ILE A 64 -12.89 -6.17 2.88
CA ILE A 64 -14.00 -6.98 2.34
C ILE A 64 -14.78 -6.21 1.26
N ARG A 65 -14.81 -4.87 1.36
CA ARG A 65 -15.64 -4.01 0.50
C ARG A 65 -14.86 -3.04 -0.37
N PHE A 66 -13.63 -2.74 0.01
CA PHE A 66 -12.81 -1.73 -0.62
C PHE A 66 -11.44 -2.31 -1.00
N ALA A 67 -10.81 -1.71 -2.01
CA ALA A 67 -9.42 -2.03 -2.32
C ALA A 67 -8.54 -1.84 -1.07
N PRO A 68 -7.53 -2.70 -0.85
CA PRO A 68 -6.68 -2.63 0.35
C PRO A 68 -6.02 -1.26 0.56
N TRP A 69 -5.67 -0.57 -0.53
CA TRP A 69 -5.32 0.83 -0.52
C TRP A 69 -5.78 1.52 -1.80
N SER A 70 -5.99 2.83 -1.74
CA SER A 70 -6.37 3.63 -2.91
C SER A 70 -5.97 5.10 -2.77
N ALA A 71 -5.85 5.79 -3.91
CA ALA A 71 -5.59 7.23 -3.91
C ALA A 71 -6.76 8.01 -3.29
N THR A 72 -6.45 9.04 -2.51
CA THR A 72 -7.42 9.98 -1.94
C THR A 72 -6.87 11.40 -1.94
N MET A 73 -7.72 12.39 -1.73
CA MET A 73 -7.33 13.80 -1.64
C MET A 73 -7.60 14.34 -0.24
N ILE A 74 -6.59 14.97 0.36
CA ILE A 74 -6.72 15.64 1.65
C ILE A 74 -6.39 17.12 1.53
N LYS A 75 -6.84 17.94 2.50
CA LYS A 75 -6.48 19.36 2.53
C LYS A 75 -5.05 19.58 2.98
N ALA A 76 -4.43 20.66 2.54
CA ALA A 76 -3.06 21.03 2.92
C ALA A 76 -2.87 21.38 4.40
N ASP A 77 -3.95 21.64 5.14
CA ASP A 77 -4.00 21.86 6.59
C ASP A 77 -4.44 20.62 7.37
N HIS A 78 -4.53 19.45 6.72
CA HIS A 78 -4.92 18.21 7.37
C HIS A 78 -3.97 17.86 8.54
N PRO A 79 -4.48 17.40 9.71
CA PRO A 79 -3.68 17.17 10.90
C PRO A 79 -2.59 16.10 10.75
N VAL A 80 -2.67 15.24 9.72
CA VAL A 80 -1.63 14.24 9.39
C VAL A 80 -0.23 14.85 9.28
N PHE A 81 -0.11 16.09 8.77
CA PHE A 81 1.19 16.73 8.54
C PHE A 81 1.90 17.15 9.83
N SER A 82 1.22 17.13 10.98
CA SER A 82 1.83 17.35 12.29
C SER A 82 2.45 16.08 12.89
N ASN A 83 2.20 14.91 12.29
CA ASN A 83 2.69 13.64 12.81
C ASN A 83 4.17 13.39 12.47
N TYR A 84 4.77 12.43 13.18
CA TYR A 84 6.15 12.02 12.93
C TYR A 84 6.23 11.07 11.73
N THR A 85 7.41 11.02 11.12
CA THR A 85 7.73 10.04 10.08
C THR A 85 8.38 8.83 10.74
N PRO A 86 7.98 7.59 10.39
CA PRO A 86 8.52 6.40 11.02
C PRO A 86 10.01 6.18 10.73
N PRO A 87 10.72 5.38 11.56
CA PRO A 87 12.18 5.28 11.52
C PRO A 87 12.76 4.89 10.16
N VAL A 88 12.33 3.75 9.58
CA VAL A 88 12.85 3.24 8.31
C VAL A 88 12.52 4.18 7.14
N PRO A 89 11.24 4.57 6.89
CA PRO A 89 10.91 5.53 5.84
C PRO A 89 11.69 6.85 5.92
N ARG A 90 11.93 7.36 7.15
CA ARG A 90 12.75 8.56 7.37
C ARG A 90 14.19 8.36 6.89
N LEU A 91 14.80 7.21 7.15
CA LEU A 91 16.19 6.90 6.80
C LEU A 91 16.39 6.74 5.28
N ILE A 92 15.37 6.26 4.58
CA ILE A 92 15.39 6.20 3.10
C ILE A 92 14.96 7.53 2.44
N GLU A 93 14.60 8.57 3.19
CA GLU A 93 14.18 9.89 2.67
C GLU A 93 12.84 9.89 1.89
N VAL A 94 11.98 8.89 2.10
CA VAL A 94 10.57 8.93 1.69
C VAL A 94 9.75 9.13 2.95
N PRO A 95 9.19 10.32 3.25
CA PRO A 95 8.69 10.61 4.59
C PRO A 95 7.16 10.51 4.72
N PRO A 96 6.53 9.31 4.75
CA PRO A 96 5.11 9.19 5.00
C PRO A 96 4.78 9.65 6.43
N VAL A 97 3.57 10.17 6.58
CA VAL A 97 2.91 10.51 7.84
C VAL A 97 1.52 9.90 7.85
N PHE A 98 1.07 9.47 9.02
CA PHE A 98 -0.06 8.55 9.17
C PHE A 98 -1.14 9.16 10.05
N HIS A 99 -2.40 9.08 9.66
CA HIS A 99 -3.54 9.54 10.46
C HIS A 99 -4.65 8.49 10.46
N ARG A 100 -4.98 7.97 11.63
CA ARG A 100 -6.09 7.03 11.81
C ARG A 100 -7.41 7.73 11.56
N VAL A 101 -8.27 7.11 10.75
CA VAL A 101 -9.61 7.63 10.44
C VAL A 101 -10.62 7.30 11.55
N GLY A 102 -10.34 6.26 12.35
CA GLY A 102 -11.16 5.89 13.50
C GLY A 102 -12.21 4.81 13.21
N THR A 103 -11.94 3.89 12.29
CA THR A 103 -12.78 2.70 12.03
C THR A 103 -13.11 1.98 13.34
N GLN A 104 -14.38 1.59 13.48
CA GLN A 104 -14.90 0.90 14.66
C GLN A 104 -15.24 -0.53 14.31
N SER A 105 -14.77 -1.48 15.11
CA SER A 105 -15.27 -2.85 15.12
C SER A 105 -15.38 -3.38 16.56
N ALA A 106 -16.34 -4.28 16.76
CA ALA A 106 -16.52 -5.01 18.01
C ALA A 106 -15.43 -6.09 18.20
N ASN A 107 -14.91 -6.65 17.10
CA ASN A 107 -13.76 -7.53 17.11
C ASN A 107 -12.51 -6.69 16.87
N ARG A 108 -11.45 -6.88 17.66
CA ARG A 108 -10.24 -6.06 17.50
C ARG A 108 -9.41 -6.47 16.29
N ALA A 109 -9.37 -7.76 15.95
CA ALA A 109 -8.62 -8.28 14.81
C ALA A 109 -9.07 -7.64 13.48
N ASP A 110 -10.36 -7.30 13.37
CA ASP A 110 -10.93 -6.55 12.25
C ASP A 110 -10.22 -5.21 11.96
N LEU A 111 -9.57 -4.63 12.97
CA LEU A 111 -8.85 -3.37 12.88
C LEU A 111 -7.36 -3.57 12.57
N ASP A 112 -6.89 -4.80 12.37
CA ASP A 112 -5.50 -5.01 11.98
C ASP A 112 -5.25 -4.44 10.58
N ASN A 113 -4.04 -3.89 10.41
CA ASN A 113 -3.61 -3.22 9.21
C ASN A 113 -2.10 -3.43 9.05
N GLN A 114 -1.74 -4.62 8.59
CA GLN A 114 -0.36 -5.10 8.55
C GLN A 114 0.56 -4.20 7.71
N MET A 115 0.05 -3.62 6.61
CA MET A 115 0.79 -2.65 5.81
C MET A 115 1.26 -1.48 6.68
N ILE A 116 0.35 -0.88 7.45
CA ILE A 116 0.70 0.23 8.33
C ILE A 116 1.62 -0.23 9.46
N THR A 117 1.41 -1.43 10.00
CA THR A 117 2.31 -2.02 11.00
C THR A 117 3.74 -2.07 10.48
N TYR A 118 3.95 -2.59 9.26
CA TYR A 118 5.29 -2.78 8.68
C TYR A 118 5.94 -1.43 8.33
N LEU A 119 5.17 -0.47 7.84
CA LEU A 119 5.66 0.89 7.60
C LEU A 119 6.12 1.61 8.88
N ASN A 120 5.70 1.13 10.06
CA ASN A 120 6.00 1.73 11.36
C ASN A 120 7.00 0.92 12.20
N ILE A 121 7.76 0.02 11.57
CA ILE A 121 8.80 -0.76 12.26
C ILE A 121 9.93 0.15 12.75
N ASP A 122 10.46 -0.22 13.91
CA ASP A 122 11.71 0.33 14.40
C ASP A 122 12.90 -0.34 13.70
N HIS A 123 13.83 0.49 13.25
CA HIS A 123 15.01 0.08 12.48
C HIS A 123 16.05 -0.74 13.27
N GLU A 124 16.04 -0.68 14.60
CA GLU A 124 16.96 -1.48 15.44
C GLU A 124 16.37 -2.84 15.78
N SER A 125 15.07 -2.89 16.07
CA SER A 125 14.41 -4.08 16.60
C SER A 125 13.56 -4.85 15.59
N GLY A 126 13.18 -4.23 14.47
CA GLY A 126 12.24 -4.79 13.50
C GLY A 126 10.79 -4.78 13.97
N PHE A 127 10.47 -4.32 15.19
CA PHE A 127 9.10 -4.29 15.68
C PHE A 127 8.47 -2.92 15.47
N ALA A 128 7.19 -2.90 15.08
CA ALA A 128 6.40 -1.68 15.13
C ALA A 128 6.30 -1.13 16.56
N THR A 129 6.26 0.20 16.71
CA THR A 129 6.00 0.85 18.01
C THR A 129 4.65 0.40 18.56
N SER A 130 4.47 0.50 19.88
CA SER A 130 3.28 -0.04 20.55
C SER A 130 1.98 0.50 19.97
N GLU A 131 1.94 1.77 19.55
CA GLU A 131 0.73 2.32 18.96
C GLU A 131 0.39 1.71 17.60
N TRP A 132 1.36 1.24 16.81
CA TRP A 132 1.14 0.75 15.43
C TRP A 132 1.17 -0.78 15.32
N ARG A 133 1.29 -1.51 16.42
CA ARG A 133 1.50 -2.96 16.39
C ARG A 133 0.24 -3.77 16.09
N SER A 134 -0.91 -3.32 16.60
CA SER A 134 -2.18 -4.01 16.44
C SER A 134 -3.34 -3.04 16.50
N TYR A 135 -4.49 -3.44 15.94
CA TYR A 135 -5.75 -2.70 16.04
C TYR A 135 -5.62 -1.26 15.52
N VAL A 136 -4.88 -1.11 14.43
CA VAL A 136 -4.46 0.17 13.86
C VAL A 136 -5.64 0.92 13.23
N GLY A 137 -6.60 0.18 12.67
CA GLY A 137 -7.73 0.68 11.91
C GLY A 137 -7.32 1.20 10.52
N THR A 138 -8.26 1.82 9.83
CA THR A 138 -8.01 2.49 8.55
C THR A 138 -7.21 3.76 8.73
N VAL A 139 -6.26 4.00 7.83
CA VAL A 139 -5.27 5.08 7.93
C VAL A 139 -5.16 5.85 6.63
N VAL A 140 -5.14 7.18 6.74
CA VAL A 140 -4.70 8.07 5.68
C VAL A 140 -3.19 8.26 5.80
N VAL A 141 -2.48 8.03 4.70
CA VAL A 141 -1.03 8.22 4.57
C VAL A 141 -0.76 9.33 3.57
N ALA A 142 0.07 10.30 3.96
CA ALA A 142 0.50 11.40 3.09
C ALA A 142 2.01 11.61 3.23
N ARG A 143 2.64 12.35 2.33
CA ARG A 143 4.04 12.75 2.53
C ARG A 143 4.15 13.99 3.39
N LYS A 144 5.10 13.99 4.33
CA LYS A 144 5.36 15.11 5.25
C LYS A 144 5.71 16.41 4.52
N ASP A 145 6.39 16.30 3.38
CA ASP A 145 6.76 17.43 2.52
C ASP A 145 5.60 17.97 1.66
N LYS A 146 4.38 17.43 1.83
CA LYS A 146 3.17 17.81 1.10
C LYS A 146 3.22 17.56 -0.40
N LYS A 147 4.20 16.79 -0.89
CA LYS A 147 4.19 16.29 -2.27
C LYS A 147 3.15 15.17 -2.42
N PRO A 148 2.66 14.92 -3.66
CA PRO A 148 1.77 13.80 -3.93
C PRO A 148 2.38 12.47 -3.47
N LEU A 149 1.58 11.64 -2.80
CA LEU A 149 1.89 10.24 -2.54
C LEU A 149 1.02 9.37 -3.45
N LEU A 150 1.65 8.66 -4.38
CA LEU A 150 0.94 7.70 -5.22
C LEU A 150 0.76 6.36 -4.49
N PRO A 151 -0.30 5.58 -4.80
CA PRO A 151 -0.47 4.21 -4.30
C PRO A 151 0.79 3.35 -4.44
N GLN A 152 1.48 3.43 -5.58
CA GLN A 152 2.69 2.68 -5.91
C GLN A 152 3.88 3.11 -5.06
N HIS A 153 3.98 4.40 -4.71
CA HIS A 153 5.01 4.87 -3.78
C HIS A 153 4.81 4.27 -2.39
N LEU A 154 3.57 4.22 -1.91
CA LEU A 154 3.26 3.60 -0.63
C LEU A 154 3.57 2.09 -0.67
N GLU A 155 3.14 1.40 -1.73
CA GLU A 155 3.41 -0.01 -1.93
C GLU A 155 4.90 -0.32 -1.90
N GLY A 156 5.72 0.37 -2.71
CA GLY A 156 7.15 0.08 -2.73
C GLY A 156 7.85 0.39 -1.40
N VAL A 157 7.44 1.43 -0.65
CA VAL A 157 7.97 1.64 0.71
C VAL A 157 7.54 0.52 1.66
N TRP A 158 6.31 0.02 1.55
CA TRP A 158 5.83 -1.09 2.36
C TRP A 158 6.57 -2.38 2.05
N ILE A 159 6.70 -2.76 0.78
CA ILE A 159 7.42 -3.96 0.36
C ILE A 159 8.90 -3.86 0.72
N TYR A 160 9.50 -2.68 0.68
CA TYR A 160 10.86 -2.50 1.18
C TYR A 160 10.98 -2.73 2.68
N CYS A 161 9.99 -2.29 3.47
CA CYS A 161 9.94 -2.58 4.90
C CYS A 161 9.71 -4.07 5.19
N ASP A 162 8.89 -4.75 4.37
CA ASP A 162 8.68 -6.21 4.42
C ASP A 162 10.01 -6.96 4.16
N TYR A 163 10.75 -6.56 3.12
CA TYR A 163 12.08 -7.11 2.84
C TYR A 163 13.06 -6.91 4.01
N ILE A 164 13.05 -5.74 4.66
CA ILE A 164 13.85 -5.51 5.87
C ILE A 164 13.45 -6.47 7.01
N LEU A 165 12.15 -6.73 7.19
CA LEU A 165 11.66 -7.65 8.22
C LEU A 165 12.08 -9.09 7.98
N ASP A 166 12.10 -9.55 6.73
CA ASP A 166 12.58 -10.88 6.39
C ASP A 166 14.04 -11.09 6.86
N LEU A 167 14.90 -10.07 6.69
CA LEU A 167 16.30 -10.12 7.16
C LEU A 167 16.42 -10.18 8.70
N PHE A 168 15.49 -9.57 9.43
CA PHE A 168 15.40 -9.78 10.89
C PHE A 168 15.05 -11.23 11.24
N GLY A 169 14.16 -11.86 10.46
CA GLY A 169 13.76 -13.26 10.64
C GLY A 169 14.87 -14.28 10.36
N GLU A 170 15.83 -13.93 9.49
CA GLU A 170 17.01 -14.76 9.16
C GLU A 170 18.10 -14.73 10.25
N GLY A 171 17.99 -13.83 11.23
CA GLY A 171 18.91 -13.76 12.37
C GLY A 171 20.17 -12.92 12.12
N GLU A 172 20.22 -12.17 11.00
CA GLU A 172 21.33 -11.27 10.67
C GLU A 172 21.33 -9.96 11.47
N GLY A 173 20.24 -9.69 12.21
CA GLY A 173 20.03 -8.44 12.93
C GLY A 173 19.58 -7.30 12.01
N ALA A 174 19.75 -6.06 12.45
CA ALA A 174 19.31 -4.89 11.70
C ALA A 174 20.16 -4.68 10.42
N PRO A 175 19.56 -4.67 9.21
CA PRO A 175 20.28 -4.49 7.95
C PRO A 175 20.62 -3.01 7.69
N THR A 176 21.55 -2.45 8.49
CA THR A 176 21.88 -1.02 8.48
C THR A 176 22.33 -0.47 7.11
N HIS A 177 22.88 -1.33 6.25
CA HIS A 177 23.27 -0.99 4.88
C HIS A 177 22.09 -0.68 3.94
N LEU A 178 20.87 -1.08 4.31
CA LEU A 178 19.63 -0.78 3.58
C LEU A 178 18.97 0.54 4.04
N TYR A 179 19.40 1.12 5.15
CA TYR A 179 18.75 2.30 5.73
C TYR A 179 19.25 3.61 5.12
N ASN A 180 19.17 3.73 3.81
CA ASN A 180 19.53 4.94 3.09
C ASN A 180 18.83 5.03 1.73
N ARG A 181 18.78 6.25 1.21
CA ARG A 181 18.17 6.55 -0.09
C ARG A 181 18.74 5.74 -1.24
N GLN A 182 20.07 5.57 -1.31
CA GLN A 182 20.71 4.89 -2.44
C GLN A 182 20.26 3.44 -2.53
N ALA A 183 20.29 2.71 -1.41
CA ALA A 183 19.84 1.32 -1.35
C ALA A 183 18.37 1.18 -1.76
N PHE A 184 17.51 2.08 -1.30
CA PHE A 184 16.11 2.09 -1.71
C PHE A 184 15.94 2.45 -3.20
N GLU A 185 16.66 3.43 -3.74
CA GLU A 185 16.55 3.82 -5.16
C GLU A 185 17.03 2.69 -6.10
N GLU A 186 18.05 1.94 -5.71
CA GLU A 186 18.52 0.76 -6.45
C GLU A 186 17.46 -0.33 -6.42
N TRP A 187 16.97 -0.70 -5.23
CA TRP A 187 15.90 -1.68 -5.06
C TRP A 187 14.60 -1.27 -5.80
N TRP A 188 14.20 0.00 -5.69
CA TRP A 188 12.98 0.53 -6.32
C TRP A 188 13.00 0.38 -7.84
N LYS A 189 14.17 0.56 -8.48
CA LYS A 189 14.30 0.37 -9.94
C LYS A 189 14.01 -1.07 -10.33
N GLU A 190 14.62 -2.02 -9.62
CA GLU A 190 14.41 -3.46 -9.85
C GLU A 190 12.95 -3.84 -9.59
N TYR A 191 12.37 -3.38 -8.47
CA TYR A 191 10.98 -3.62 -8.13
C TYR A 191 10.03 -3.08 -9.20
N CYS A 192 10.23 -1.84 -9.66
CA CYS A 192 9.44 -1.25 -10.73
C CYS A 192 9.52 -2.04 -12.04
N ASP A 193 10.71 -2.54 -12.40
CA ASP A 193 10.89 -3.31 -13.62
C ASP A 193 10.17 -4.66 -13.54
N GLU A 194 10.25 -5.34 -12.38
CA GLU A 194 9.44 -6.55 -12.12
C GLU A 194 7.94 -6.25 -12.18
N GLN A 195 7.45 -5.19 -11.51
CA GLN A 195 6.00 -4.89 -11.51
C GLN A 195 5.47 -4.54 -12.91
N LYS A 196 6.26 -3.88 -13.77
CA LYS A 196 5.84 -3.60 -15.17
C LYS A 196 5.58 -4.86 -15.99
N GLU A 197 6.27 -5.97 -15.68
CA GLU A 197 6.07 -7.25 -16.36
C GLU A 197 4.77 -7.93 -15.93
N PHE A 198 4.42 -7.86 -14.64
CA PHE A 198 3.25 -8.55 -14.08
C PHE A 198 1.97 -7.70 -14.07
N ARG A 199 2.11 -6.38 -13.94
CA ARG A 199 1.01 -5.43 -13.75
C ARG A 199 1.07 -4.36 -14.83
N PRO A 200 0.43 -4.62 -15.99
CA PRO A 200 0.41 -3.67 -17.10
C PRO A 200 -0.44 -2.43 -16.83
N GLY A 201 -1.32 -2.46 -15.83
CA GLY A 201 -2.31 -1.43 -15.54
C GLY A 201 -3.36 -1.22 -16.64
N ASN A 202 -4.37 -0.42 -16.31
CA ASN A 202 -5.39 0.06 -17.24
C ASN A 202 -5.16 1.52 -17.67
N GLY A 203 -4.18 2.21 -17.08
CA GLY A 203 -3.74 3.55 -17.45
C GLY A 203 -3.99 4.60 -16.37
N GLY A 204 -2.92 5.23 -15.86
CA GLY A 204 -2.94 6.49 -15.10
C GLY A 204 -2.39 6.41 -13.66
N ASP A 205 -1.89 7.54 -13.15
CA ASP A 205 -1.16 7.63 -11.85
C ASP A 205 -1.96 7.18 -10.61
N ASN A 206 -3.29 7.05 -10.73
CA ASN A 206 -4.18 6.61 -9.66
C ASN A 206 -4.50 5.11 -9.69
N ASP A 207 -4.15 4.43 -10.79
CA ASP A 207 -4.29 2.99 -10.93
C ASP A 207 -3.11 2.31 -10.22
N PRO A 208 -3.32 1.64 -9.07
CA PRO A 208 -2.22 1.02 -8.32
C PRO A 208 -1.49 -0.07 -9.13
N ASP A 209 -2.11 -0.61 -10.17
CA ASP A 209 -1.51 -1.64 -11.03
C ASP A 209 -0.80 -1.05 -12.26
N ASP A 210 -0.88 0.26 -12.53
CA ASP A 210 -0.12 0.88 -13.62
C ASP A 210 1.26 1.34 -13.15
N TRP A 211 2.27 0.51 -13.40
CA TRP A 211 3.68 0.77 -13.06
C TRP A 211 4.47 1.42 -14.20
N ARG A 212 3.87 1.63 -15.37
CA ARG A 212 4.59 2.04 -16.60
C ARG A 212 5.06 3.49 -16.56
N ALA A 213 4.28 4.36 -15.92
CA ALA A 213 4.55 5.79 -15.85
C ALA A 213 4.98 6.27 -14.46
N VAL A 214 5.11 5.37 -13.48
CA VAL A 214 5.39 5.71 -12.09
C VAL A 214 6.82 6.26 -11.98
N ARG A 215 6.90 7.54 -11.63
CA ARG A 215 8.18 8.19 -11.31
C ARG A 215 8.65 7.78 -9.93
N SER A 216 9.97 7.90 -9.72
CA SER A 216 10.55 7.70 -8.39
C SER A 216 9.89 8.63 -7.36
N PRO A 217 9.69 8.17 -6.10
CA PRO A 217 9.18 9.05 -5.04
C PRO A 217 10.08 10.27 -4.80
N TYR A 218 11.35 10.26 -5.22
CA TYR A 218 12.26 11.40 -5.10
C TYR A 218 12.13 12.42 -6.23
N GLU A 219 11.41 12.10 -7.31
CA GLU A 219 11.24 12.94 -8.51
C GLU A 219 9.88 13.67 -8.57
N MET A 220 9.09 13.54 -7.51
CA MET A 220 7.77 14.19 -7.36
C MET A 220 7.88 15.68 -7.06
#